data_AF-A0A1S3VSR8-F1
#
_entry.id   AF-A0A1S3VSR8-F1
#
_cell.length_a   1.000
_cell.length_b   1.000
_cell.length_c   1.000
_cell.angle_alpha   90.00
_cell.angle_beta   90.00
_cell.angle_gamma   90.00
#
_symmetry.space_group_name_H-M   'P 1'
#
loop_
_entity.id
_entity.type
_entity.pdbx_description
1 polymer ?
#
loop_
_entity_poly.entity_id
_entity_poly.type
_entity_poly.pdbx_seq_one_letter_code
_entity_poly.pdbx_strand_id
1 'polypeptide(L)'
;MSMSDSDSSSYVGDCKSFKLITRERLLHEMLRSTKTGDSKSTWKVLIMDKLTVKIMSHSCKMTDITDEGVSLVEDIYKRRQPLPSMDAIYFIQPTRENVIMCLSDMAGRTPLYKKAFIFFSSSISRELVMDIKKDTKILSRLGALREMNLEYFPIDSQGFITNNERALEELFVDEEDNYRGVACLNVMAKRIATVFASLREFPSVRFRAAKSLDATTMTTFRDLIPTKLAAGVWDCLMKYKKSIPNFPQTETCDLLILDRSIDQIAPVIHEWTYDAMCHDLLNMDGNKYVHEVPGKSGGPPEKREVLLEDRDPIWLELRHAHIADASERLHEKMTNFVSKNKAVQIVGSKGGGDMSTRDIQKMVQALPQYSEQIDKLSLHIEIAGKINRIIRESGLREIGQLEQDLVFGDATTKDVIKFFTTREDITHENRLRLLMILACIYPEKFEGEKGLNLMRLAKLTEEDMSVVHNLRMLGGQPVAKKSMTSAFGLKFEIHKLPEEARCKERASW
;
A
#
# COMPACT_ATOMS: atom_id res chain seq x y z
N MET A 1 -16.77 51.96 -16.58
CA MET A 1 -17.13 51.09 -17.72
C MET A 1 -16.43 49.76 -17.50
N SER A 2 -17.22 48.69 -17.58
CA SER A 2 -16.84 47.30 -17.40
C SER A 2 -15.80 46.86 -18.44
N MET A 3 -14.78 46.12 -17.99
CA MET A 3 -14.10 45.15 -18.84
C MET A 3 -14.15 43.82 -18.09
N SER A 4 -14.98 42.95 -18.64
CA SER A 4 -15.14 41.55 -18.33
C SER A 4 -14.02 40.77 -19.00
N ASP A 5 -13.07 40.27 -18.22
CA ASP A 5 -12.16 39.23 -18.68
C ASP A 5 -12.75 37.87 -18.31
N SER A 6 -13.24 37.22 -19.37
CA SER A 6 -13.68 35.85 -19.40
C SER A 6 -12.46 34.92 -19.33
N ASP A 7 -12.09 34.52 -18.12
CA ASP A 7 -11.24 33.35 -17.91
C ASP A 7 -12.07 32.08 -18.11
N SER A 8 -12.12 31.61 -19.36
CA SER A 8 -12.43 30.23 -19.68
C SER A 8 -11.29 29.33 -19.23
N SER A 9 -11.18 29.07 -17.92
CA SER A 9 -10.34 27.99 -17.41
C SER A 9 -11.04 26.67 -17.69
N SER A 10 -10.45 25.91 -18.61
CA SER A 10 -10.71 24.51 -18.88
C SER A 10 -11.00 23.72 -17.59
N TYR A 11 -12.10 22.94 -17.63
CA TYR A 11 -12.43 21.89 -16.66
C TYR A 11 -11.32 20.84 -16.57
N VAL A 12 -10.26 21.11 -15.81
CA VAL A 12 -9.44 20.08 -15.19
C VAL A 12 -10.08 19.87 -13.82
N GLY A 13 -11.04 18.95 -13.75
CA GLY A 13 -11.60 18.56 -12.45
C GLY A 13 -10.47 18.07 -11.56
N ASP A 14 -10.39 18.59 -10.33
CA ASP A 14 -9.39 18.16 -9.35
C ASP A 14 -9.32 16.63 -9.32
N CYS A 15 -8.15 16.07 -9.62
CA CYS A 15 -7.93 14.62 -9.59
C CYS A 15 -8.15 14.14 -8.15
N LYS A 16 -9.32 13.55 -7.88
CA LYS A 16 -9.67 13.07 -6.55
C LYS A 16 -8.88 11.81 -6.23
N SER A 17 -8.23 11.79 -5.07
CA SER A 17 -7.50 10.61 -4.61
C SER A 17 -8.42 9.43 -4.27
N PHE A 18 -7.88 8.21 -4.32
CA PHE A 18 -8.61 7.00 -3.89
C PHE A 18 -9.16 7.13 -2.47
N LYS A 19 -8.37 7.72 -1.56
CA LYS A 19 -8.76 7.96 -0.16
C LYS A 19 -9.93 8.94 -0.06
N LEU A 20 -9.89 10.04 -0.82
CA LEU A 20 -10.96 11.04 -0.80
C LEU A 20 -12.26 10.48 -1.40
N ILE A 21 -12.18 9.78 -2.54
CA ILE A 21 -13.34 9.12 -3.15
C ILE A 21 -13.95 8.11 -2.17
N THR A 22 -13.13 7.26 -1.58
CA THR A 22 -13.59 6.25 -0.61
C THR A 22 -14.24 6.91 0.62
N ARG A 23 -13.62 7.96 1.16
CA ARG A 23 -14.15 8.72 2.29
C ARG A 23 -15.50 9.37 1.96
N GLU A 24 -15.63 10.03 0.81
CA GLU A 24 -16.89 10.63 0.38
C GLU A 24 -18.01 9.59 0.24
N ARG A 25 -17.72 8.42 -0.33
CA ARG A 25 -18.71 7.33 -0.45
C ARG A 25 -19.13 6.79 0.92
N LEU A 26 -18.19 6.54 1.82
CA LEU A 26 -18.51 6.06 3.17
C LEU A 26 -19.33 7.08 3.98
N LEU A 27 -18.91 8.35 4.00
CA LEU A 27 -19.56 9.36 4.82
C LEU A 27 -20.88 9.85 4.19
N HIS A 28 -20.91 10.12 2.88
CA HIS A 28 -22.06 10.73 2.23
C HIS A 28 -23.03 9.71 1.62
N GLU A 29 -22.54 8.75 0.85
CA GLU A 29 -23.40 7.76 0.17
C GLU A 29 -23.97 6.75 1.16
N MET A 30 -23.18 6.34 2.17
CA MET A 30 -23.61 5.40 3.20
C MET A 30 -24.16 6.12 4.44
N LEU A 31 -23.31 6.71 5.30
CA LEU A 31 -23.74 7.18 6.62
C LEU A 31 -24.81 8.28 6.53
N ARG A 32 -24.56 9.34 5.75
CA ARG A 32 -25.49 10.47 5.61
C ARG A 32 -26.82 10.07 4.98
N SER A 33 -26.84 9.07 4.10
CA SER A 33 -28.09 8.57 3.49
C SER A 33 -29.07 7.95 4.50
N THR A 34 -28.59 7.59 5.69
CA THR A 34 -29.43 7.05 6.77
C THR A 34 -30.05 8.13 7.66
N LYS A 35 -29.70 9.42 7.45
CA LYS A 35 -30.30 10.54 8.17
C LYS A 35 -31.74 10.71 7.68
N THR A 36 -32.70 10.54 8.60
CA THR A 36 -34.14 10.65 8.28
C THR A 36 -34.64 12.03 8.68
N GLY A 37 -34.73 12.97 7.73
CA GLY A 37 -35.30 14.32 7.94
C GLY A 37 -34.53 15.26 8.88
N ASP A 38 -35.09 16.45 9.15
CA ASP A 38 -34.51 17.53 9.99
C ASP A 38 -34.38 17.17 11.49
N SER A 39 -34.68 15.94 11.89
CA SER A 39 -34.41 15.47 13.26
C SER A 39 -32.91 15.32 13.47
N LYS A 40 -32.29 16.38 14.00
CA LYS A 40 -30.87 16.52 14.36
C LYS A 40 -30.28 15.43 15.28
N SER A 41 -31.00 14.40 15.71
CA SER A 41 -30.43 13.42 16.64
C SER A 41 -31.24 12.13 16.74
N THR A 42 -30.92 11.16 15.89
CA THR A 42 -30.88 9.76 16.36
C THR A 42 -29.48 9.26 16.10
N TRP A 43 -28.68 9.22 17.16
CA TRP A 43 -27.40 8.52 17.16
C TRP A 43 -27.60 7.08 16.67
N LYS A 44 -26.64 6.58 15.89
CA LYS A 44 -26.68 5.25 15.29
C LYS A 44 -25.51 4.41 15.74
N VAL A 45 -25.72 3.10 15.72
CA VAL A 45 -24.66 2.11 15.95
C VAL A 45 -24.18 1.62 14.60
N LEU A 46 -22.89 1.75 14.33
CA LEU A 46 -22.25 1.21 13.12
C LEU A 46 -21.70 -0.18 13.43
N ILE A 47 -22.17 -1.19 12.71
CA ILE A 47 -21.79 -2.58 12.89
C ILE A 47 -21.01 -3.00 11.65
N MET A 48 -19.81 -3.52 11.86
CA MET A 48 -18.90 -3.91 10.79
C MET A 48 -18.32 -5.30 11.03
N ASP A 49 -17.85 -5.90 9.95
CA ASP A 49 -17.02 -7.11 10.00
C ASP A 49 -15.53 -6.77 9.87
N LYS A 50 -14.68 -7.80 9.95
CA LYS A 50 -13.22 -7.63 9.91
C LYS A 50 -12.72 -6.92 8.65
N LEU A 51 -13.34 -7.12 7.47
CA LEU A 51 -12.91 -6.49 6.23
C LEU A 51 -13.34 -5.02 6.18
N THR A 52 -14.61 -4.77 6.48
CA THR A 52 -15.23 -3.43 6.42
C THR A 52 -14.69 -2.48 7.48
N VAL A 53 -14.29 -2.98 8.66
CA VAL A 53 -13.50 -2.23 9.65
C VAL A 53 -12.19 -1.72 9.02
N LYS A 54 -11.45 -2.60 8.33
CA LYS A 54 -10.22 -2.21 7.64
C LYS A 54 -10.50 -1.15 6.56
N ILE A 55 -11.56 -1.29 5.76
CA ILE A 55 -11.89 -0.30 4.71
C ILE A 55 -12.17 1.08 5.33
N MET A 56 -12.97 1.10 6.39
CA MET A 56 -13.30 2.33 7.12
C MET A 56 -12.05 2.99 7.71
N SER A 57 -11.16 2.21 8.33
CA SER A 57 -9.96 2.73 9.01
C SER A 57 -8.92 3.35 8.06
N HIS A 58 -8.85 2.91 6.80
CA HIS A 58 -7.93 3.49 5.81
C HIS A 58 -8.39 4.87 5.31
N SER A 59 -9.69 5.16 5.39
CA SER A 59 -10.28 6.33 4.74
C SER A 59 -10.88 7.37 5.71
N CYS A 60 -11.33 6.96 6.89
CA CYS A 60 -12.06 7.82 7.82
C CYS A 60 -11.43 7.78 9.23
N LYS A 61 -11.43 8.93 9.91
CA LYS A 61 -11.14 9.01 11.35
C LYS A 61 -12.41 8.75 12.17
N MET A 62 -12.24 8.42 13.44
CA MET A 62 -13.38 8.30 14.36
C MET A 62 -14.19 9.59 14.43
N THR A 63 -13.53 10.76 14.40
CA THR A 63 -14.19 12.07 14.36
C THR A 63 -15.11 12.23 13.15
N ASP A 64 -14.64 11.80 11.96
CA ASP A 64 -15.45 11.86 10.73
C ASP A 64 -16.72 11.02 10.85
N ILE A 65 -16.61 9.84 11.47
CA ILE A 65 -17.71 8.89 11.67
C ILE A 65 -18.71 9.46 12.70
N THR A 66 -18.22 10.05 13.79
CA THR A 66 -19.08 10.65 14.82
C THR A 66 -19.81 11.89 14.32
N ASP A 67 -19.17 12.71 13.47
CA ASP A 67 -19.79 13.90 12.88
C ASP A 67 -20.96 13.54 11.94
N GLU A 68 -20.95 12.33 11.37
CA GLU A 68 -22.07 11.80 10.59
C GLU A 68 -23.17 11.14 11.44
N GLY A 69 -23.10 11.22 12.77
CA GLY A 69 -24.17 10.79 13.69
C GLY A 69 -24.08 9.33 14.14
N VAL A 70 -22.90 8.72 14.05
CA VAL A 70 -22.61 7.40 14.64
C VAL A 70 -22.03 7.60 16.04
N SER A 71 -22.62 6.97 17.05
CA SER A 71 -22.13 7.09 18.44
C SER A 71 -21.22 5.93 18.85
N LEU A 72 -21.41 4.77 18.23
CA LEU A 72 -20.75 3.53 18.63
C LEU A 72 -20.41 2.70 17.39
N VAL A 73 -19.22 2.12 17.40
CA VAL A 73 -18.74 1.20 16.37
C VAL A 73 -18.56 -0.18 17.00
N GLU A 74 -19.21 -1.19 16.45
CA GLU A 74 -19.28 -2.54 17.00
C GLU A 74 -18.89 -3.60 15.96
N ASP A 75 -18.39 -4.73 16.45
CA ASP A 75 -18.03 -5.90 15.65
C ASP A 75 -19.21 -6.88 15.57
N ILE A 76 -19.60 -7.28 14.36
CA ILE A 76 -20.70 -8.22 14.13
C ILE A 76 -20.49 -9.57 14.83
N TYR A 77 -19.24 -10.04 14.97
CA TYR A 77 -18.91 -11.33 15.54
C TYR A 77 -18.88 -11.32 17.08
N LYS A 78 -18.96 -10.14 17.70
CA LYS A 78 -18.98 -10.00 19.16
C LYS A 78 -20.40 -9.90 19.68
N ARG A 79 -20.58 -10.35 20.94
CA ARG A 79 -21.84 -10.15 21.66
C ARG A 79 -22.00 -8.67 22.00
N ARG A 80 -23.08 -8.07 21.52
CA ARG A 80 -23.39 -6.65 21.63
C ARG A 80 -24.53 -6.40 22.60
N GLN A 81 -24.53 -5.25 23.27
CA GLN A 81 -25.62 -4.86 24.17
C GLN A 81 -26.88 -4.49 23.36
N PRO A 82 -28.09 -4.96 23.75
CA PRO A 82 -29.33 -4.54 23.10
C PRO A 82 -29.58 -3.05 23.28
N LEU A 83 -29.74 -2.32 22.18
CA LEU A 83 -30.03 -0.88 22.11
C LEU A 83 -31.29 -0.64 21.25
N PRO A 84 -32.48 -1.09 21.70
CA PRO A 84 -33.71 -1.09 20.88
C PRO A 84 -34.25 0.31 20.54
N SER A 85 -33.72 1.37 21.16
CA SER A 85 -34.06 2.77 20.85
C SER A 85 -33.23 3.36 19.71
N MET A 86 -32.10 2.73 19.36
CA MET A 86 -31.16 3.22 18.35
C MET A 86 -31.33 2.48 17.03
N ASP A 87 -31.05 3.17 15.92
CA ASP A 87 -30.96 2.54 14.61
C ASP A 87 -29.53 1.99 14.39
N ALA A 88 -29.43 0.89 13.66
CA ALA A 88 -28.16 0.25 13.33
C ALA A 88 -27.85 0.37 11.84
N ILE A 89 -26.59 0.68 11.53
CA ILE A 89 -26.01 0.67 10.19
C ILE A 89 -25.09 -0.54 10.11
N TYR A 90 -25.40 -1.49 9.24
CA TYR A 90 -24.54 -2.65 8.96
C TYR A 90 -23.74 -2.35 7.70
N PHE A 91 -22.43 -2.22 7.81
CA PHE A 91 -21.52 -2.23 6.66
C PHE A 91 -20.75 -3.54 6.70
N ILE A 92 -21.14 -4.52 5.88
CA ILE A 92 -20.69 -5.92 6.01
C ILE A 92 -20.51 -6.58 4.64
N GLN A 93 -19.69 -7.62 4.57
CA GLN A 93 -19.58 -8.48 3.41
C GLN A 93 -20.85 -9.32 3.21
N PRO A 94 -21.27 -9.60 1.96
CA PRO A 94 -22.44 -10.42 1.64
C PRO A 94 -22.15 -11.92 1.83
N THR A 95 -21.67 -12.32 3.00
CA THR A 95 -21.46 -13.73 3.37
C THR A 95 -22.71 -14.30 4.05
N ARG A 96 -22.91 -15.61 3.94
CA ARG A 96 -24.04 -16.29 4.58
C ARG A 96 -24.03 -16.10 6.10
N GLU A 97 -22.85 -16.17 6.71
CA GLU A 97 -22.67 -15.95 8.15
C GLU A 97 -23.09 -14.53 8.57
N ASN A 98 -22.60 -13.50 7.88
CA ASN A 98 -22.94 -12.11 8.17
C ASN A 98 -24.45 -11.84 8.02
N VAL A 99 -25.06 -12.40 6.97
CA VAL A 99 -26.51 -12.28 6.77
C VAL A 99 -27.27 -12.96 7.91
N ILE A 100 -26.90 -14.18 8.30
CA ILE A 100 -27.55 -14.89 9.42
C ILE A 100 -27.41 -14.09 10.73
N MET A 101 -26.23 -13.56 11.04
CA MET A 101 -26.01 -12.76 12.24
C MET A 101 -26.86 -11.49 12.23
N CYS A 102 -26.85 -10.76 11.11
CA CYS A 102 -27.68 -9.55 10.95
C CYS A 102 -29.18 -9.85 11.09
N LEU A 103 -29.66 -10.96 10.53
CA LEU A 103 -31.06 -11.37 10.67
C LEU A 103 -31.37 -11.76 12.12
N SER A 104 -30.45 -12.45 12.80
CA SER A 104 -30.61 -12.82 14.20
C SER A 104 -30.71 -11.61 15.14
N ASP A 105 -29.94 -10.55 14.88
CA ASP A 105 -29.98 -9.30 15.67
C ASP A 105 -31.36 -8.61 15.59
N MET A 106 -32.02 -8.74 14.43
CA MET A 106 -33.30 -8.11 14.13
C MET A 106 -34.50 -9.04 14.38
N ALA A 107 -34.26 -10.29 14.75
CA ALA A 107 -35.28 -11.29 14.99
C ALA A 107 -35.99 -11.07 16.35
N GLY A 108 -37.14 -11.74 16.52
CA GLY A 108 -37.85 -11.77 17.80
C GLY A 108 -38.69 -10.52 18.13
N ARG A 109 -39.31 -10.56 19.32
CA ARG A 109 -40.22 -9.49 19.81
C ARG A 109 -39.43 -8.24 20.18
N THR A 110 -38.28 -8.40 20.82
CA THR A 110 -37.36 -7.33 21.23
C THR A 110 -36.07 -7.44 20.41
N PRO A 111 -35.97 -6.76 19.25
CA PRO A 111 -34.73 -6.75 18.48
C PRO A 111 -33.62 -6.00 19.22
N LEU A 112 -32.37 -6.23 18.82
CA LEU A 112 -31.24 -5.48 19.37
C LEU A 112 -31.31 -3.99 18.98
N TYR A 113 -31.90 -3.65 17.84
CA TYR A 113 -31.98 -2.29 17.31
C TYR A 113 -33.36 -1.98 16.73
N LYS A 114 -33.69 -0.69 16.63
CA LYS A 114 -34.99 -0.20 16.15
C LYS A 114 -35.20 -0.46 14.65
N LYS A 115 -34.26 -0.02 13.83
CA LYS A 115 -34.20 -0.24 12.38
C LYS A 115 -32.80 -0.68 11.97
N ALA A 116 -32.72 -1.45 10.87
CA ALA A 116 -31.46 -1.86 10.27
C ALA A 116 -31.30 -1.22 8.87
N PHE A 117 -30.19 -0.52 8.67
CA PHE A 117 -29.73 -0.05 7.37
C PHE A 117 -28.57 -0.94 6.93
N ILE A 118 -28.78 -1.79 5.93
CA ILE A 118 -27.78 -2.77 5.48
C ILE A 118 -27.10 -2.27 4.21
N PHE A 119 -25.79 -2.18 4.28
CA PHE A 119 -24.89 -1.82 3.19
C PHE A 119 -23.89 -2.97 2.98
N PHE A 120 -24.03 -3.69 1.87
CA PHE A 120 -23.07 -4.74 1.52
C PHE A 120 -21.82 -4.14 0.87
N SER A 121 -20.64 -4.61 1.25
CA SER A 121 -19.37 -4.17 0.64
C SER A 121 -19.25 -4.55 -0.84
N SER A 122 -19.84 -5.67 -1.26
CA SER A 122 -19.87 -6.14 -2.64
C SER A 122 -21.26 -6.65 -3.03
N SER A 123 -21.45 -7.03 -4.31
CA SER A 123 -22.74 -7.52 -4.80
C SER A 123 -23.22 -8.78 -4.09
N ILE A 124 -24.50 -8.80 -3.71
CA ILE A 124 -25.13 -9.92 -2.99
C ILE A 124 -25.72 -10.96 -3.96
N SER A 125 -25.61 -12.24 -3.61
CA SER A 125 -26.22 -13.32 -4.40
C SER A 125 -27.75 -13.32 -4.26
N ARG A 126 -28.46 -13.77 -5.32
CA ARG A 126 -29.93 -13.86 -5.30
C ARG A 126 -30.45 -14.77 -4.18
N GLU A 127 -29.71 -15.82 -3.85
CA GLU A 127 -30.04 -16.76 -2.78
C GLU A 127 -30.11 -16.07 -1.41
N LEU A 128 -29.09 -15.28 -1.07
CA LEU A 128 -29.06 -14.54 0.19
C LEU A 128 -30.16 -13.46 0.25
N VAL A 129 -30.46 -12.81 -0.88
CA VAL A 129 -31.61 -11.89 -0.96
C VAL A 129 -32.93 -12.62 -0.72
N MET A 130 -33.10 -13.82 -1.24
CA MET A 130 -34.30 -14.63 -1.00
C MET A 130 -34.40 -15.04 0.47
N ASP A 131 -33.28 -15.36 1.13
CA ASP A 131 -33.26 -15.66 2.56
C ASP A 131 -33.67 -14.46 3.42
N ILE A 132 -33.20 -13.25 3.11
CA ILE A 132 -33.65 -12.02 3.78
C ILE A 132 -35.15 -11.79 3.56
N LYS A 133 -35.66 -12.05 2.34
CA LYS A 133 -37.08 -11.87 2.00
C LYS A 133 -38.03 -12.84 2.72
N LYS A 134 -37.54 -14.00 3.17
CA LYS A 134 -38.38 -14.99 3.89
C LYS A 134 -38.86 -14.48 5.25
N ASP A 135 -38.09 -13.61 5.91
CA ASP A 135 -38.47 -13.06 7.22
C ASP A 135 -39.25 -11.75 7.10
N THR A 136 -40.58 -11.87 7.09
CA THR A 136 -41.50 -10.73 6.98
C THR A 136 -41.41 -9.74 8.14
N LYS A 137 -40.99 -10.17 9.33
CA LYS A 137 -40.85 -9.26 10.49
C LYS A 137 -39.64 -8.36 10.30
N ILE A 138 -38.54 -8.91 9.77
CA ILE A 138 -37.32 -8.14 9.49
C ILE A 138 -37.55 -7.15 8.35
N LEU A 139 -38.33 -7.50 7.33
CA LEU A 139 -38.69 -6.58 6.24
C LEU A 139 -39.32 -5.27 6.74
N SER A 140 -40.15 -5.33 7.79
CA SER A 140 -40.75 -4.12 8.39
C SER A 140 -39.75 -3.23 9.13
N ARG A 141 -38.59 -3.77 9.50
CA ARG A 141 -37.53 -3.10 10.28
C ARG A 141 -36.35 -2.67 9.40
N LEU A 142 -36.33 -3.05 8.13
CA LEU A 142 -35.28 -2.65 7.18
C LEU A 142 -35.51 -1.21 6.69
N GLY A 143 -34.55 -0.33 6.99
CA GLY A 143 -34.54 1.05 6.51
C GLY A 143 -33.91 1.20 5.14
N ALA A 144 -32.85 0.44 4.84
CA ALA A 144 -32.21 0.39 3.54
C ALA A 144 -31.51 -0.97 3.31
N LEU A 145 -31.41 -1.37 2.06
CA LEU A 145 -30.61 -2.49 1.59
C LEU A 145 -29.87 -2.03 0.32
N ARG A 146 -28.56 -1.80 0.40
CA ARG A 146 -27.76 -1.25 -0.71
C ARG A 146 -26.45 -1.99 -0.87
N GLU A 147 -25.90 -1.96 -2.08
CA GLU A 147 -24.56 -2.47 -2.39
C GLU A 147 -23.62 -1.27 -2.57
N MET A 148 -22.54 -1.23 -1.79
CA MET A 148 -21.53 -0.19 -1.88
C MET A 148 -20.51 -0.47 -2.98
N ASN A 149 -20.26 -1.73 -3.35
CA ASN A 149 -19.20 -2.09 -4.31
C ASN A 149 -17.89 -1.37 -3.98
N LEU A 150 -17.38 -1.63 -2.77
CA LEU A 150 -16.21 -1.03 -2.17
C LEU A 150 -15.50 -2.09 -1.32
N GLU A 151 -14.47 -2.74 -1.89
CA GLU A 151 -13.65 -3.76 -1.22
C GLU A 151 -12.15 -3.62 -1.50
N TYR A 152 -11.68 -2.40 -1.78
CA TYR A 152 -10.26 -2.08 -1.88
C TYR A 152 -9.82 -1.17 -0.72
N PHE A 153 -8.51 -1.05 -0.50
CA PHE A 153 -7.93 -0.28 0.58
C PHE A 153 -7.01 0.79 -0.01
N PRO A 154 -7.36 2.08 0.08
CA PRO A 154 -6.47 3.16 -0.33
C PRO A 154 -5.28 3.23 0.63
N ILE A 155 -4.07 3.20 0.09
CA ILE A 155 -2.83 3.34 0.89
C ILE A 155 -2.38 4.80 0.89
N ASP A 156 -2.40 5.43 -0.28
CA ASP A 156 -2.01 6.83 -0.47
C ASP A 156 -2.97 7.51 -1.47
N SER A 157 -2.57 8.68 -1.97
CA SER A 157 -3.34 9.45 -2.96
C SER A 157 -3.67 8.69 -4.26
N GLN A 158 -2.76 7.82 -4.71
CA GLN A 158 -2.73 7.14 -6.01
C GLN A 158 -2.54 5.61 -5.89
N GLY A 159 -2.29 5.09 -4.71
CA GLY A 159 -2.10 3.66 -4.44
C GLY A 159 -3.29 3.01 -3.73
N PHE A 160 -3.59 1.76 -4.10
CA PHE A 160 -4.51 0.90 -3.37
C PHE A 160 -4.01 -0.54 -3.33
N ILE A 161 -4.52 -1.33 -2.38
CA ILE A 161 -4.32 -2.78 -2.33
C ILE A 161 -5.65 -3.52 -2.28
N THR A 162 -5.62 -4.80 -2.65
CA THR A 162 -6.75 -5.71 -2.51
C THR A 162 -6.71 -6.51 -1.21
N ASN A 163 -5.69 -6.38 -0.36
CA ASN A 163 -5.57 -7.11 0.93
C ASN A 163 -5.66 -8.65 0.75
N ASN A 164 -4.84 -9.19 -0.17
CA ASN A 164 -4.63 -10.62 -0.39
C ASN A 164 -3.18 -10.98 0.01
N GLU A 165 -2.89 -11.00 1.31
CA GLU A 165 -1.53 -11.14 1.86
C GLU A 165 -0.79 -12.41 1.37
N ARG A 166 -1.53 -13.51 1.15
CA ARG A 166 -0.97 -14.78 0.67
C ARG A 166 -1.06 -14.97 -0.85
N ALA A 167 -1.38 -13.94 -1.62
CA ALA A 167 -1.55 -14.08 -3.07
C ALA A 167 -0.29 -14.62 -3.77
N LEU A 168 0.90 -14.22 -3.30
CA LEU A 168 2.15 -14.72 -3.88
C LEU A 168 2.28 -16.24 -3.73
N GLU A 169 2.00 -16.76 -2.53
CA GLU A 169 1.98 -18.19 -2.23
C GLU A 169 0.87 -18.91 -3.00
N GLU A 170 -0.37 -18.44 -2.87
CA GLU A 170 -1.56 -19.10 -3.45
C GLU A 170 -1.56 -19.12 -4.99
N LEU A 171 -0.81 -18.23 -5.65
CA LEU A 171 -0.75 -18.13 -7.11
C LEU A 171 0.50 -18.78 -7.73
N PHE A 172 1.65 -18.76 -7.03
CA PHE A 172 2.93 -19.20 -7.60
C PHE A 172 3.48 -20.50 -7.00
N VAL A 173 2.79 -21.13 -6.04
CA VAL A 173 3.14 -22.47 -5.57
C VAL A 173 2.88 -23.53 -6.66
N ASP A 174 3.59 -24.65 -6.59
CA ASP A 174 3.39 -25.82 -7.45
C ASP A 174 2.41 -26.79 -6.77
N GLU A 175 1.12 -26.53 -6.93
CA GLU A 175 0.07 -27.46 -6.52
C GLU A 175 -0.57 -28.09 -7.77
N GLU A 176 -0.80 -29.40 -7.75
CA GLU A 176 -1.55 -30.10 -8.82
C GLU A 176 -2.98 -29.51 -8.95
N ASP A 177 -3.58 -29.10 -7.82
CA ASP A 177 -4.92 -28.53 -7.74
C ASP A 177 -4.91 -27.01 -7.54
N ASN A 178 -5.13 -26.28 -8.64
CA ASN A 178 -5.14 -24.81 -8.66
C ASN A 178 -6.40 -24.16 -8.01
N TYR A 179 -7.14 -24.88 -7.15
CA TYR A 179 -8.38 -24.38 -6.55
C TYR A 179 -8.16 -23.11 -5.72
N ARG A 180 -7.11 -23.10 -4.90
CA ARG A 180 -6.75 -21.95 -4.05
C ARG A 180 -6.39 -20.73 -4.90
N GLY A 181 -5.56 -20.93 -5.93
CA GLY A 181 -5.20 -19.88 -6.86
C GLY A 181 -6.42 -19.30 -7.59
N VAL A 182 -7.34 -20.14 -8.08
CA VAL A 182 -8.58 -19.68 -8.72
C VAL A 182 -9.47 -18.90 -7.75
N ALA A 183 -9.62 -19.36 -6.50
CA ALA A 183 -10.36 -18.64 -5.48
C ALA A 183 -9.72 -17.27 -5.16
N CYS A 184 -8.39 -17.22 -5.06
CA CYS A 184 -7.63 -15.99 -4.85
C CYS A 184 -7.84 -14.98 -5.99
N LEU A 185 -7.70 -15.43 -7.24
CA LEU A 185 -7.95 -14.61 -8.44
C LEU A 185 -9.38 -14.05 -8.48
N ASN A 186 -10.38 -14.85 -8.11
CA ASN A 186 -11.76 -14.40 -8.05
C ASN A 186 -11.98 -13.31 -7.00
N VAL A 187 -11.32 -13.41 -5.84
CA VAL A 187 -11.37 -12.35 -4.82
C VAL A 187 -10.69 -11.09 -5.33
N MET A 188 -9.48 -11.20 -5.89
CA MET A 188 -8.74 -10.07 -6.46
C MET A 188 -9.54 -9.37 -7.55
N ALA A 189 -10.13 -10.13 -8.48
CA ALA A 189 -10.94 -9.61 -9.57
C ALA A 189 -12.13 -8.77 -9.07
N LYS A 190 -12.87 -9.29 -8.09
CA LYS A 190 -13.99 -8.56 -7.46
C LYS A 190 -13.51 -7.26 -6.82
N ARG A 191 -12.44 -7.31 -6.03
CA ARG A 191 -11.89 -6.14 -5.33
C ARG A 191 -11.38 -5.08 -6.30
N ILE A 192 -10.64 -5.47 -7.34
CA ILE A 192 -10.19 -4.56 -8.41
C ILE A 192 -11.40 -3.93 -9.10
N ALA A 193 -12.44 -4.70 -9.43
CA ALA A 193 -13.64 -4.14 -10.04
C ALA A 193 -14.33 -3.09 -9.14
N THR A 194 -14.31 -3.25 -7.81
CA THR A 194 -14.87 -2.24 -6.89
C THR A 194 -14.14 -0.89 -6.93
N VAL A 195 -12.88 -0.86 -7.37
CA VAL A 195 -12.12 0.38 -7.61
C VAL A 195 -12.83 1.17 -8.71
N PHE A 196 -13.05 0.54 -9.86
CA PHE A 196 -13.73 1.14 -11.01
C PHE A 196 -15.19 1.52 -10.71
N ALA A 197 -15.89 0.70 -9.92
CA ALA A 197 -17.21 1.07 -9.40
C ALA A 197 -17.20 2.36 -8.57
N SER A 198 -16.13 2.58 -7.79
CA SER A 198 -15.97 3.77 -6.96
C SER A 198 -15.53 5.00 -7.75
N LEU A 199 -14.61 4.82 -8.70
CA LEU A 199 -14.13 5.88 -9.59
C LEU A 199 -15.19 6.30 -10.62
N ARG A 200 -16.20 5.45 -10.88
CA ARG A 200 -17.15 5.60 -12.00
C ARG A 200 -16.46 5.57 -13.36
N GLU A 201 -15.48 4.69 -13.49
CA GLU A 201 -14.65 4.51 -14.67
C GLU A 201 -14.88 3.11 -15.27
N PHE A 202 -14.85 2.98 -16.60
CA PHE A 202 -14.90 1.68 -17.29
C PHE A 202 -13.59 1.48 -18.08
N PRO A 203 -12.69 0.57 -17.65
CA PRO A 203 -11.37 0.43 -18.25
C PRO A 203 -11.36 -0.46 -19.50
N SER A 204 -10.47 -0.15 -20.44
CA SER A 204 -9.94 -1.13 -21.39
C SER A 204 -8.95 -2.04 -20.66
N VAL A 205 -9.26 -3.33 -20.53
CA VAL A 205 -8.45 -4.27 -19.76
C VAL A 205 -7.35 -4.86 -20.64
N ARG A 206 -6.11 -4.51 -20.34
CA ARG A 206 -4.89 -5.02 -20.97
C ARG A 206 -4.15 -5.90 -19.97
N PHE A 207 -3.48 -6.93 -20.46
CA PHE A 207 -2.70 -7.83 -19.62
C PHE A 207 -1.47 -8.35 -20.36
N ARG A 208 -0.48 -8.78 -19.60
CA ARG A 208 0.67 -9.48 -20.16
C ARG A 208 0.26 -10.88 -20.62
N ALA A 209 0.37 -11.14 -21.92
CA ALA A 209 0.16 -12.48 -22.48
C ALA A 209 1.28 -13.45 -22.05
N ALA A 210 0.94 -14.74 -21.96
CA ALA A 210 1.92 -15.80 -21.70
C ALA A 210 3.03 -15.81 -22.77
N LYS A 211 4.29 -16.02 -22.34
CA LYS A 211 5.49 -15.93 -23.21
C LYS A 211 5.56 -17.02 -24.29
N SER A 212 4.88 -18.16 -24.13
CA SER A 212 4.89 -19.24 -25.12
C SER A 212 3.47 -19.77 -25.40
N LEU A 213 3.00 -19.55 -26.63
CA LEU A 213 1.89 -20.27 -27.25
C LEU A 213 2.38 -21.43 -28.13
N ASP A 214 3.70 -21.72 -28.13
CA ASP A 214 4.26 -22.85 -28.88
C ASP A 214 3.76 -24.17 -28.29
N ALA A 215 3.20 -25.03 -29.16
CA ALA A 215 2.55 -26.30 -28.81
C ALA A 215 3.45 -27.32 -28.06
N THR A 216 4.75 -27.04 -27.94
CA THR A 216 5.75 -27.88 -27.26
C THR A 216 6.05 -27.44 -25.83
N THR A 217 5.65 -26.24 -25.41
CA THR A 217 5.87 -25.75 -24.03
C THR A 217 4.55 -25.79 -23.29
N MET A 218 4.43 -26.59 -22.22
CA MET A 218 3.20 -26.63 -21.43
C MET A 218 2.95 -25.26 -20.79
N THR A 219 1.82 -24.64 -21.13
CA THR A 219 1.35 -23.43 -20.46
C THR A 219 0.93 -23.79 -19.04
N THR A 220 1.62 -23.22 -18.05
CA THR A 220 1.32 -23.48 -16.64
C THR A 220 0.19 -22.58 -16.15
N PHE A 221 -0.36 -22.90 -14.96
CA PHE A 221 -1.32 -22.00 -14.31
C PHE A 221 -0.75 -20.60 -14.10
N ARG A 222 0.54 -20.49 -13.77
CA ARG A 222 1.25 -19.24 -13.50
C ARG A 222 1.30 -18.32 -14.72
N ASP A 223 1.57 -18.91 -15.89
CA ASP A 223 1.58 -18.18 -17.17
C ASP A 223 0.21 -17.56 -17.51
N LEU A 224 -0.87 -18.13 -16.96
CA LEU A 224 -2.24 -17.70 -17.19
C LEU A 224 -2.79 -16.77 -16.11
N ILE A 225 -2.01 -16.45 -15.06
CA ILE A 225 -2.45 -15.57 -13.96
C ILE A 225 -2.99 -14.23 -14.48
N PRO A 226 -2.24 -13.44 -15.29
CA PRO A 226 -2.74 -12.16 -15.79
C PRO A 226 -4.01 -12.30 -16.62
N THR A 227 -4.07 -13.31 -17.49
CA THR A 227 -5.21 -13.59 -18.37
C THR A 227 -6.47 -13.93 -17.57
N LYS A 228 -6.35 -14.83 -16.58
CA LYS A 228 -7.46 -15.25 -15.72
C LYS A 228 -7.95 -14.09 -14.85
N LEU A 229 -7.03 -13.28 -14.31
CA LEU A 229 -7.39 -12.09 -13.54
C LEU A 229 -8.12 -11.06 -14.41
N ALA A 230 -7.62 -10.80 -15.63
CA ALA A 230 -8.24 -9.90 -16.58
C ALA A 230 -9.67 -10.32 -16.94
N ALA A 231 -9.88 -11.61 -17.24
CA ALA A 231 -11.20 -12.16 -17.50
C ALA A 231 -12.15 -11.98 -16.31
N GLY A 232 -11.69 -12.29 -15.09
CA GLY A 232 -12.48 -12.11 -13.87
C GLY A 232 -12.87 -10.66 -13.61
N VAL A 233 -11.94 -9.70 -13.82
CA VAL A 233 -12.21 -8.26 -13.68
C VAL A 233 -13.24 -7.83 -14.72
N TRP A 234 -13.05 -8.22 -15.98
CA TRP A 234 -13.96 -7.89 -17.08
C TRP A 234 -15.38 -8.39 -16.82
N ASP A 235 -15.54 -9.63 -16.35
CA ASP A 235 -16.84 -10.21 -16.00
C ASP A 235 -17.56 -9.42 -14.90
N CYS A 236 -16.81 -8.88 -13.93
CA CYS A 236 -17.37 -8.02 -12.89
C CYS A 236 -17.80 -6.65 -13.46
N LEU A 237 -16.96 -6.03 -14.28
CA LEU A 237 -17.25 -4.73 -14.91
C LEU A 237 -18.47 -4.80 -15.84
N MET A 238 -18.65 -5.90 -16.57
CA MET A 238 -19.81 -6.12 -17.43
C MET A 238 -21.12 -6.23 -16.64
N LYS A 239 -21.07 -6.73 -15.40
CA LYS A 239 -22.22 -6.71 -14.49
C LYS A 239 -22.51 -5.28 -14.04
N TYR A 240 -21.47 -4.50 -13.71
CA TYR A 240 -21.62 -3.10 -13.29
C TYR A 240 -22.22 -2.20 -14.35
N LYS A 241 -21.91 -2.39 -15.65
CA LYS A 241 -22.60 -1.70 -16.74
C LYS A 241 -24.13 -1.81 -16.69
N LYS A 242 -24.64 -2.93 -16.16
CA LYS A 242 -26.07 -3.24 -16.07
C LYS A 242 -26.67 -2.91 -14.70
N SER A 243 -25.88 -3.05 -13.62
CA SER A 243 -26.40 -2.96 -12.25
C SER A 243 -26.16 -1.60 -11.58
N ILE A 244 -25.12 -0.85 -11.98
CA ILE A 244 -24.78 0.44 -11.37
C ILE A 244 -25.38 1.58 -12.21
N PRO A 245 -26.23 2.44 -11.63
CA PRO A 245 -26.78 3.60 -12.34
C PRO A 245 -25.68 4.55 -12.81
N ASN A 246 -25.82 5.07 -14.03
CA ASN A 246 -24.88 6.02 -14.67
C ASN A 246 -23.43 5.52 -14.74
N PHE A 247 -23.20 4.21 -14.77
CA PHE A 247 -21.87 3.65 -15.02
C PHE A 247 -21.50 3.80 -16.51
N PRO A 248 -20.25 4.15 -16.86
CA PRO A 248 -19.85 4.35 -18.25
C PRO A 248 -20.10 3.12 -19.14
N GLN A 249 -20.62 3.37 -20.33
CA GLN A 249 -20.93 2.31 -21.31
C GLN A 249 -19.80 2.08 -22.32
N THR A 250 -18.91 3.05 -22.47
CA THR A 250 -17.70 3.00 -23.30
C THR A 250 -16.46 3.12 -22.42
N GLU A 251 -15.31 2.72 -22.94
CA GLU A 251 -14.02 2.79 -22.24
C GLU A 251 -13.65 4.24 -21.90
N THR A 252 -13.20 4.47 -20.67
CA THR A 252 -12.82 5.79 -20.14
C THR A 252 -11.38 5.85 -19.63
N CYS A 253 -10.76 4.69 -19.38
CA CYS A 253 -9.37 4.56 -18.94
C CYS A 253 -8.77 3.23 -19.41
N ASP A 254 -7.49 2.98 -19.12
CA ASP A 254 -6.83 1.69 -19.34
C ASP A 254 -6.52 1.02 -17.98
N LEU A 255 -6.72 -0.29 -17.89
CA LEU A 255 -6.22 -1.13 -16.79
C LEU A 255 -5.17 -2.07 -17.33
N LEU A 256 -3.92 -1.97 -16.85
CA LEU A 256 -2.86 -2.90 -17.19
C LEU A 256 -2.63 -3.91 -16.06
N ILE A 257 -2.79 -5.20 -16.35
CA ILE A 257 -2.56 -6.30 -15.41
C ILE A 257 -1.21 -6.96 -15.72
N LEU A 258 -0.33 -6.91 -14.73
CA LEU A 258 1.02 -7.48 -14.78
C LEU A 258 1.19 -8.49 -13.65
N ASP A 259 2.07 -9.45 -13.87
CA ASP A 259 2.58 -10.36 -12.85
C ASP A 259 4.00 -9.95 -12.42
N ARG A 260 4.44 -10.45 -11.26
CA ARG A 260 5.76 -10.11 -10.70
C ARG A 260 6.93 -10.53 -11.59
N SER A 261 6.72 -11.43 -12.56
CA SER A 261 7.75 -11.88 -13.51
C SER A 261 8.26 -10.79 -14.45
N ILE A 262 7.64 -9.60 -14.47
CA ILE A 262 8.14 -8.47 -15.29
C ILE A 262 9.41 -7.88 -14.71
N ASP A 263 9.55 -7.91 -13.38
CA ASP A 263 10.68 -7.35 -12.65
C ASP A 263 10.76 -8.03 -11.29
N GLN A 264 11.80 -8.80 -11.03
CA GLN A 264 11.99 -9.48 -9.75
C GLN A 264 12.96 -8.74 -8.82
N ILE A 265 13.61 -7.69 -9.33
CA ILE A 265 14.70 -6.98 -8.66
C ILE A 265 14.14 -5.82 -7.84
N ALA A 266 13.18 -5.07 -8.38
CA ALA A 266 12.62 -3.90 -7.68
C ALA A 266 12.12 -4.16 -6.24
N PRO A 267 11.52 -5.32 -5.88
CA PRO A 267 11.10 -5.58 -4.51
C PRO A 267 12.24 -5.94 -3.55
N VAL A 268 13.44 -6.23 -4.06
CA VAL A 268 14.57 -6.74 -3.25
C VAL A 268 15.76 -5.80 -3.23
N ILE A 269 15.88 -4.87 -4.18
CA ILE A 269 16.96 -3.89 -4.20
C ILE A 269 16.74 -2.81 -3.13
N HIS A 270 17.82 -2.26 -2.57
CA HIS A 270 17.69 -1.10 -1.67
C HIS A 270 17.28 0.14 -2.47
N GLU A 271 16.13 0.71 -2.12
CA GLU A 271 15.61 1.94 -2.69
C GLU A 271 15.91 3.13 -1.76
N TRP A 272 16.36 4.25 -2.30
CA TRP A 272 16.95 5.36 -1.54
C TRP A 272 16.01 6.54 -1.31
N THR A 273 14.74 6.40 -1.70
CA THR A 273 13.69 7.36 -1.35
C THR A 273 13.31 7.26 0.13
N TYR A 274 12.88 8.37 0.73
CA TYR A 274 12.62 8.45 2.16
C TYR A 274 11.57 7.44 2.64
N ASP A 275 10.47 7.28 1.91
CA ASP A 275 9.40 6.32 2.20
C ASP A 275 9.90 4.87 2.14
N ALA A 276 10.54 4.51 1.03
CA ALA A 276 11.05 3.16 0.84
C ALA A 276 12.09 2.79 1.92
N MET A 277 13.02 3.70 2.24
CA MET A 277 13.98 3.50 3.32
C MET A 277 13.32 3.37 4.70
N CYS A 278 12.22 4.09 4.96
CA CYS A 278 11.47 3.90 6.20
C CYS A 278 10.90 2.48 6.28
N HIS A 279 10.25 2.00 5.22
CA HIS A 279 9.66 0.67 5.18
C HIS A 279 10.68 -0.47 5.15
N ASP A 280 11.85 -0.25 4.56
CA ASP A 280 12.93 -1.25 4.48
C ASP A 280 13.71 -1.35 5.80
N LEU A 281 14.13 -0.21 6.37
CA LEU A 281 15.08 -0.19 7.50
C LEU A 281 14.43 -0.02 8.87
N LEU A 282 13.14 0.32 8.95
CA LEU A 282 12.43 0.52 10.21
C LEU A 282 11.36 -0.55 10.39
N ASN A 283 11.12 -0.93 11.64
CA ASN A 283 10.05 -1.85 11.98
C ASN A 283 8.68 -1.14 11.90
N MET A 284 8.10 -1.16 10.69
CA MET A 284 6.80 -0.57 10.38
C MET A 284 5.74 -1.66 10.19
N ASP A 285 4.52 -1.40 10.67
CA ASP A 285 3.33 -2.22 10.44
C ASP A 285 2.34 -1.42 9.58
N GLY A 286 2.38 -1.66 8.26
CA GLY A 286 1.82 -0.72 7.30
C GLY A 286 2.44 0.67 7.50
N ASN A 287 1.61 1.69 7.66
CA ASN A 287 2.07 3.07 7.90
C ASN A 287 2.32 3.37 9.38
N LYS A 288 2.22 2.36 10.27
CA LYS A 288 2.43 2.53 11.70
C LYS A 288 3.90 2.36 12.04
N TYR A 289 4.49 3.41 12.60
CA TYR A 289 5.84 3.39 13.15
C TYR A 289 5.78 3.46 14.68
N VAL A 290 6.48 2.53 15.35
CA VAL A 290 6.62 2.55 16.82
C VAL A 290 7.97 3.14 17.17
N HIS A 291 7.93 4.32 17.75
CA HIS A 291 9.11 5.08 18.14
C HIS A 291 9.34 4.99 19.66
N GLU A 292 10.57 4.75 20.10
CA GLU A 292 10.94 4.68 21.52
C GLU A 292 11.42 6.03 22.03
N VAL A 293 10.57 6.70 22.81
CA VAL A 293 10.87 7.98 23.42
C VAL A 293 11.55 7.76 24.78
N PRO A 294 12.57 8.54 25.17
CA PRO A 294 13.12 8.48 26.51
C PRO A 294 12.03 8.67 27.57
N GLY A 295 11.95 7.73 28.53
CA GLY A 295 10.94 7.78 29.60
C GLY A 295 11.08 9.04 30.45
N LYS A 296 9.95 9.56 30.95
CA LYS A 296 9.98 10.70 31.87
C LYS A 296 10.77 10.32 33.14
N SER A 297 11.66 11.20 33.58
CA SER A 297 12.39 11.06 34.85
C SER A 297 13.23 9.78 35.02
N GLY A 298 13.85 9.27 33.94
CA GLY A 298 14.75 8.12 34.01
C GLY A 298 14.06 6.75 34.06
N GLY A 299 12.75 6.71 33.77
CA GLY A 299 12.02 5.46 33.55
C GLY A 299 12.41 4.76 32.24
N PRO A 300 11.92 3.53 32.02
CA PRO A 300 12.13 2.80 30.77
C PRO A 300 11.61 3.59 29.56
N PRO A 301 12.17 3.38 28.35
CA PRO A 301 11.70 4.04 27.13
C PRO A 301 10.19 3.83 26.93
N GLU A 302 9.47 4.91 26.65
CA GLU A 302 8.04 4.87 26.31
C GLU A 302 7.88 4.59 24.81
N LYS A 303 7.07 3.59 24.45
CA LYS A 303 6.73 3.33 23.05
C LYS A 303 5.59 4.24 22.62
N ARG A 304 5.86 5.13 21.66
CA ARG A 304 4.87 6.00 21.03
C ARG A 304 4.58 5.50 19.63
N GLU A 305 3.31 5.21 19.36
CA GLU A 305 2.87 4.84 18.01
C GLU A 305 2.54 6.11 17.21
N VAL A 306 3.05 6.17 15.98
CA VAL A 306 2.78 7.27 15.05
C VAL A 306 2.39 6.70 13.69
N LEU A 307 1.53 7.42 12.96
CA LEU A 307 1.09 7.06 11.62
C LEU A 307 1.73 8.03 10.62
N LEU A 308 2.47 7.48 9.65
CA LEU A 308 3.07 8.23 8.54
C LEU A 308 2.13 8.21 7.33
N GLU A 309 1.38 9.30 7.11
CA GLU A 309 0.42 9.35 6.00
C GLU A 309 0.11 10.78 5.55
N ASP A 310 -0.65 10.92 4.45
CA ASP A 310 -0.86 12.16 3.68
C ASP A 310 -1.31 13.41 4.48
N ARG A 311 -1.79 13.25 5.72
CA ARG A 311 -2.15 14.37 6.61
C ARG A 311 -0.95 14.98 7.34
N ASP A 312 0.19 14.31 7.31
CA ASP A 312 1.47 14.88 7.72
C ASP A 312 2.09 15.61 6.51
N PRO A 313 2.15 16.96 6.53
CA PRO A 313 2.69 17.71 5.42
C PRO A 313 4.18 17.47 5.20
N ILE A 314 4.94 17.11 6.24
CA ILE A 314 6.38 16.82 6.13
C ILE A 314 6.57 15.47 5.44
N TRP A 315 5.79 14.47 5.85
CA TRP A 315 5.77 13.17 5.16
C TRP A 315 5.42 13.33 3.67
N LEU A 316 4.31 14.02 3.36
CA LEU A 316 3.85 14.20 1.99
C LEU A 316 4.89 14.89 1.10
N GLU A 317 5.63 15.87 1.65
CA GLU A 317 6.68 16.58 0.95
C GLU A 317 7.94 15.73 0.72
N LEU A 318 8.32 14.91 1.70
CA LEU A 318 9.63 14.24 1.72
C LEU A 318 9.59 12.77 1.28
N ARG A 319 8.44 12.09 1.32
CA ARG A 319 8.32 10.64 1.10
C ARG A 319 8.99 10.14 -0.19
N HIS A 320 8.95 10.92 -1.26
CA HIS A 320 9.55 10.54 -2.55
C HIS A 320 10.92 11.19 -2.82
N ALA A 321 11.42 12.01 -1.88
CA ALA A 321 12.76 12.59 -2.00
C ALA A 321 13.82 11.55 -1.66
N HIS A 322 15.00 11.67 -2.25
CA HIS A 322 16.16 10.89 -1.87
C HIS A 322 16.52 11.18 -0.40
N ILE A 323 16.99 10.17 0.35
CA ILE A 323 17.26 10.28 1.79
C ILE A 323 18.27 11.39 2.15
N ALA A 324 19.25 11.66 1.27
CA ALA A 324 20.19 12.76 1.45
C ALA A 324 19.48 14.13 1.40
N ASP A 325 18.72 14.38 0.34
CA ASP A 325 17.93 15.60 0.14
C ASP A 325 16.88 15.77 1.26
N ALA A 326 16.24 14.68 1.69
CA ALA A 326 15.28 14.71 2.79
C ALA A 326 15.95 15.15 4.10
N SER A 327 17.15 14.64 4.39
CA SER A 327 17.93 15.02 5.58
C SER A 327 18.32 16.50 5.54
N GLU A 328 18.77 17.00 4.39
CA GLU A 328 19.11 18.42 4.19
C GLU A 328 17.90 19.33 4.38
N ARG A 329 16.77 19.02 3.72
CA ARG A 329 15.52 19.79 3.85
C ARG A 329 15.00 19.82 5.29
N LEU A 330 15.10 18.71 6.02
CA LEU A 330 14.73 18.65 7.43
C LEU A 330 15.60 19.58 8.29
N HIS A 331 16.91 19.57 8.06
CA HIS A 331 17.85 20.45 8.74
C HIS A 331 17.58 21.94 8.43
N GLU A 332 17.34 22.28 7.16
CA GLU A 332 16.97 23.63 6.73
C GLU A 332 15.66 24.10 7.37
N LYS A 333 14.61 23.25 7.36
CA LYS A 333 13.32 23.58 7.99
C LYS A 333 13.48 23.85 9.48
N MET A 334 14.29 23.04 10.17
CA MET A 334 14.53 23.24 11.60
C MET A 334 15.31 24.53 11.87
N THR A 335 16.37 24.80 11.11
CA THR A 335 17.16 26.03 11.22
C THR A 335 16.31 27.27 10.93
N ASN A 336 15.47 27.21 9.89
CA ASN A 336 14.52 28.28 9.55
C ASN A 336 13.44 28.48 10.63
N PHE A 337 12.99 27.41 11.28
CA PHE A 337 12.05 27.50 12.39
C PHE A 337 12.67 28.18 13.61
N VAL A 338 13.91 27.83 13.96
CA VAL A 338 14.67 28.45 15.06
C VAL A 338 14.97 29.92 14.77
N SER A 339 15.39 30.26 13.54
CA SER A 339 15.79 31.62 13.18
C SER A 339 14.61 32.60 13.15
N LYS A 340 13.43 32.17 12.69
CA LYS A 340 12.23 33.02 12.63
C LYS A 340 11.59 33.28 14.00
N ASN A 341 11.84 32.42 14.99
CA ASN A 341 11.23 32.49 16.30
C ASN A 341 12.21 33.01 17.37
N LYS A 342 12.17 34.32 17.65
CA LYS A 342 13.05 34.98 18.65
C LYS A 342 12.99 34.35 20.05
N ALA A 343 11.84 33.81 20.46
CA ALA A 343 11.69 33.10 21.74
C ALA A 343 12.48 31.78 21.80
N VAL A 344 12.73 31.16 20.65
CA VAL A 344 13.47 29.90 20.48
C VAL A 344 14.97 30.14 20.35
N GLN A 345 15.40 31.28 19.78
CA GLN A 345 16.81 31.67 19.72
C GLN A 345 17.46 31.72 21.12
N ILE A 346 16.72 32.16 22.15
CA ILE A 346 17.19 32.19 23.55
C ILE A 346 17.52 30.77 24.07
N VAL A 347 16.84 29.75 23.56
CA VAL A 347 17.04 28.34 23.91
C VAL A 347 18.13 27.68 23.06
N GLY A 348 18.24 28.04 21.78
CA GLY A 348 19.16 27.44 20.81
C GLY A 348 20.60 27.99 20.80
N SER A 349 20.87 29.16 21.38
CA SER A 349 22.20 29.81 21.29
C SER A 349 23.31 29.24 22.20
N LYS A 350 23.14 28.07 22.84
CA LYS A 350 24.16 27.51 23.77
C LYS A 350 24.97 26.32 23.26
N GLY A 351 24.82 25.88 22.01
CA GLY A 351 25.73 24.86 21.47
C GLY A 351 25.62 24.74 19.97
N GLY A 352 26.70 25.05 19.25
CA GLY A 352 26.81 24.91 17.79
C GLY A 352 26.90 23.45 17.31
N GLY A 353 26.05 22.57 17.84
CA GLY A 353 25.96 21.16 17.46
C GLY A 353 24.52 20.75 17.17
N ASP A 354 24.33 19.51 16.69
CA ASP A 354 23.02 18.91 16.44
C ASP A 354 22.06 19.16 17.62
N MET A 355 20.86 19.61 17.28
CA MET A 355 19.89 20.02 18.29
C MET A 355 19.35 18.81 19.04
N SER A 356 19.48 18.82 20.37
CA SER A 356 19.09 17.66 21.17
C SER A 356 17.57 17.57 21.36
N THR A 357 17.06 16.36 21.61
CA THR A 357 15.65 16.14 21.99
C THR A 357 15.20 16.99 23.20
N ARG A 358 16.14 17.37 24.08
CA ARG A 358 15.88 18.27 25.22
C ARG A 358 15.66 19.71 24.78
N ASP A 359 16.33 20.17 23.73
CA ASP A 359 16.15 21.51 23.20
C ASP A 359 14.79 21.63 22.51
N ILE A 360 14.38 20.57 21.79
CA ILE A 360 13.03 20.46 21.21
C ILE A 360 11.95 20.53 22.28
N GLN A 361 12.09 19.81 23.41
CA GLN A 361 11.14 19.88 24.52
C GLN A 361 11.00 21.30 25.08
N LYS A 362 12.11 22.04 25.22
CA LYS A 362 12.08 23.44 25.66
C LYS A 362 11.40 24.34 24.64
N MET A 363 11.55 24.08 23.33
CA MET A 363 10.85 24.83 22.28
C MET A 363 9.35 24.63 22.34
N VAL A 364 8.88 23.39 22.53
CA VAL A 364 7.44 23.07 22.67
C VAL A 364 6.85 23.82 23.88
N GLN A 365 7.58 23.88 25.01
CA GLN A 365 7.15 24.63 26.19
C GLN A 365 7.12 26.15 25.95
N ALA A 366 8.08 26.68 25.20
CA ALA A 366 8.15 28.11 24.90
C ALA A 366 7.11 28.58 23.85
N LEU A 367 6.69 27.67 22.96
CA LEU A 367 5.81 27.96 21.83
C LEU A 367 4.70 26.91 21.67
N PRO A 368 3.71 26.86 22.59
CA PRO A 368 2.65 25.87 22.56
C PRO A 368 1.79 25.95 21.28
N GLN A 369 1.64 27.15 20.68
CA GLN A 369 0.90 27.32 19.43
C GLN A 369 1.54 26.63 18.22
N TYR A 370 2.83 26.27 18.30
CA TYR A 370 3.55 25.53 17.25
C TYR A 370 3.84 24.07 17.64
N SER A 371 3.27 23.57 18.74
CA SER A 371 3.57 22.24 19.26
C SER A 371 3.41 21.14 18.21
N GLU A 372 2.29 21.14 17.45
CA GLU A 372 2.05 20.11 16.44
C GLU A 372 3.10 20.15 15.31
N GLN A 373 3.50 21.35 14.87
CA GLN A 373 4.50 21.51 13.82
C GLN A 373 5.88 21.07 14.28
N ILE A 374 6.25 21.42 15.52
CA ILE A 374 7.51 21.01 16.14
C ILE A 374 7.53 19.49 16.33
N ASP A 375 6.44 18.90 16.80
CA ASP A 375 6.34 17.46 17.02
C ASP A 375 6.53 16.66 15.73
N LYS A 376 5.88 17.06 14.63
CA LYS A 376 6.05 16.42 13.31
C LYS A 376 7.47 16.59 12.78
N LEU A 377 8.03 17.80 12.85
CA LEU A 377 9.38 18.06 12.36
C LEU A 377 10.43 17.27 13.15
N SER A 378 10.29 17.23 14.48
CA SER A 378 11.16 16.45 15.37
C SER A 378 11.11 14.96 15.03
N LEU A 379 9.91 14.42 14.81
CA LEU A 379 9.72 13.02 14.43
C LEU A 379 10.52 12.68 13.16
N HIS A 380 10.39 13.49 12.11
CA HIS A 380 11.06 13.20 10.84
C HIS A 380 12.58 13.35 10.91
N ILE A 381 13.10 14.31 11.70
CA ILE A 381 14.54 14.43 11.98
C ILE A 381 15.06 13.18 12.67
N GLU A 382 14.32 12.67 13.65
CA GLU A 382 14.69 11.47 14.39
C GLU A 382 14.65 10.22 13.51
N ILE A 383 13.62 10.07 12.67
CA ILE A 383 13.52 9.01 11.66
C ILE A 383 14.71 9.07 10.72
N ALA A 384 15.00 10.23 10.13
CA ALA A 384 16.13 10.41 9.20
C ALA A 384 17.47 10.13 9.89
N GLY A 385 17.66 10.58 11.14
CA GLY A 385 18.84 10.29 11.95
C GLY A 385 19.03 8.79 12.20
N LYS A 386 17.95 8.07 12.51
CA LYS A 386 17.96 6.61 12.69
C LYS A 386 18.29 5.88 11.40
N ILE A 387 17.69 6.27 10.27
CA ILE A 387 18.01 5.72 8.95
C ILE A 387 19.48 5.92 8.61
N ASN A 388 20.00 7.14 8.75
CA ASN A 388 21.41 7.46 8.49
C ASN A 388 22.37 6.68 9.39
N ARG A 389 21.98 6.39 10.64
CA ARG A 389 22.72 5.51 11.54
C ARG A 389 22.78 4.08 10.99
N ILE A 390 21.65 3.51 10.60
CA ILE A 390 21.58 2.15 10.03
C ILE A 390 22.40 2.06 8.73
N ILE A 391 22.28 3.06 7.84
CA ILE A 391 23.06 3.12 6.58
C ILE A 391 24.56 3.04 6.86
N ARG A 392 25.05 3.77 7.86
CA ARG A 392 26.47 3.78 8.23
C ARG A 392 26.90 2.48 8.93
N GLU A 393 26.13 2.02 9.90
CA GLU A 393 26.47 0.84 10.72
C GLU A 393 26.42 -0.45 9.90
N SER A 394 25.47 -0.57 8.97
CA SER A 394 25.33 -1.74 8.10
C SER A 394 26.14 -1.63 6.79
N GLY A 395 26.86 -0.53 6.57
CA GLY A 395 27.63 -0.30 5.33
C GLY A 395 26.78 -0.31 4.05
N LEU A 396 25.51 0.13 4.12
CA LEU A 396 24.54 -0.01 3.03
C LEU A 396 24.94 0.73 1.74
N ARG A 397 25.80 1.76 1.81
CA ARG A 397 26.27 2.47 0.62
C ARG A 397 27.08 1.56 -0.31
N GLU A 398 27.95 0.74 0.23
CA GLU A 398 28.78 -0.19 -0.56
C GLU A 398 27.92 -1.30 -1.15
N ILE A 399 26.96 -1.81 -0.37
CA ILE A 399 26.01 -2.84 -0.81
C ILE A 399 25.12 -2.28 -1.92
N GLY A 400 24.49 -1.13 -1.68
CA GLY A 400 23.62 -0.48 -2.66
C GLY A 400 24.36 -0.13 -3.95
N GLN A 401 25.61 0.32 -3.90
CA GLN A 401 26.41 0.53 -5.11
C GLN A 401 26.62 -0.79 -5.87
N LEU A 402 27.00 -1.87 -5.18
CA LEU A 402 27.19 -3.17 -5.81
C LEU A 402 25.88 -3.73 -6.40
N GLU A 403 24.74 -3.53 -5.72
CA GLU A 403 23.42 -3.88 -6.25
C GLU A 403 23.13 -3.14 -7.56
N GLN A 404 23.37 -1.83 -7.62
CA GLN A 404 23.19 -1.03 -8.84
C GLN A 404 24.15 -1.48 -9.95
N ASP A 405 25.43 -1.66 -9.63
CA ASP A 405 26.44 -2.10 -10.59
C ASP A 405 26.07 -3.48 -11.19
N LEU A 406 25.49 -4.39 -10.39
CA LEU A 406 24.98 -5.66 -10.90
C LEU A 406 23.82 -5.46 -11.87
N VAL A 407 22.83 -4.64 -11.50
CA VAL A 407 21.62 -4.40 -12.31
C VAL A 407 21.96 -3.72 -13.64
N PHE A 408 22.91 -2.79 -13.64
CA PHE A 408 23.36 -2.10 -14.87
C PHE A 408 24.44 -2.87 -15.64
N GLY A 409 25.00 -3.95 -15.08
CA GLY A 409 25.98 -4.81 -15.72
C GLY A 409 27.44 -4.33 -15.61
N ASP A 410 27.72 -3.40 -14.70
CA ASP A 410 29.05 -2.89 -14.36
C ASP A 410 29.80 -3.78 -13.36
N ALA A 411 29.08 -4.66 -12.65
CA ALA A 411 29.64 -5.68 -11.76
C ALA A 411 29.26 -7.10 -12.18
N THR A 412 30.04 -8.08 -11.71
CA THR A 412 29.85 -9.50 -12.02
C THR A 412 29.76 -10.35 -10.75
N THR A 413 29.47 -11.64 -10.92
CA THR A 413 29.54 -12.63 -9.82
C THR A 413 30.87 -12.62 -9.08
N LYS A 414 31.98 -12.25 -9.73
CA LYS A 414 33.30 -12.17 -9.08
C LYS A 414 33.37 -11.05 -8.04
N ASP A 415 32.72 -9.92 -8.33
CA ASP A 415 32.69 -8.76 -7.44
C ASP A 415 31.84 -9.07 -6.20
N VAL A 416 30.73 -9.78 -6.38
CA VAL A 416 29.91 -10.33 -5.28
C VAL A 416 30.70 -11.31 -4.42
N ILE A 417 31.41 -12.26 -5.04
CA ILE A 417 32.27 -13.21 -4.32
C ILE A 417 33.34 -12.46 -3.51
N LYS A 418 34.01 -11.48 -4.13
CA LYS A 418 35.03 -10.65 -3.48
C LYS A 418 34.42 -9.84 -2.33
N PHE A 419 33.22 -9.32 -2.50
CA PHE A 419 32.52 -8.57 -1.46
C PHE A 419 32.24 -9.45 -0.24
N PHE A 420 31.68 -10.65 -0.44
CA PHE A 420 31.43 -11.60 0.65
C PHE A 420 32.69 -12.09 1.36
N THR A 421 33.83 -12.21 0.66
CA THR A 421 35.09 -12.59 1.30
C THR A 421 35.78 -11.45 2.03
N THR A 422 35.52 -10.19 1.62
CA THR A 422 36.15 -9.01 2.23
C THR A 422 35.35 -8.47 3.42
N ARG A 423 34.03 -8.63 3.42
CA ARG A 423 33.12 -8.07 4.43
C ARG A 423 32.40 -9.19 5.20
N GLU A 424 32.93 -9.55 6.36
CA GLU A 424 32.34 -10.60 7.21
C GLU A 424 31.15 -10.12 8.05
N ASP A 425 31.03 -8.80 8.25
CA ASP A 425 30.06 -8.09 9.08
C ASP A 425 28.69 -7.86 8.40
N ILE A 426 28.53 -8.26 7.13
CA ILE A 426 27.27 -8.12 6.40
C ILE A 426 26.19 -8.97 7.07
N THR A 427 25.01 -8.38 7.25
CA THR A 427 23.82 -9.08 7.74
C THR A 427 23.40 -10.21 6.80
N HIS A 428 22.81 -11.25 7.38
CA HIS A 428 22.27 -12.39 6.64
C HIS A 428 21.29 -11.97 5.54
N GLU A 429 20.39 -11.04 5.86
CA GLU A 429 19.41 -10.48 4.93
C GLU A 429 20.04 -9.78 3.72
N ASN A 430 21.08 -8.98 3.91
CA ASN A 430 21.77 -8.30 2.81
C ASN A 430 22.51 -9.27 1.90
N ARG A 431 23.03 -10.38 2.45
CA ARG A 431 23.63 -11.45 1.62
C ARG A 431 22.57 -12.15 0.78
N LEU A 432 21.41 -12.43 1.37
CA LEU A 432 20.28 -13.01 0.67
C LEU A 432 19.82 -12.09 -0.47
N ARG A 433 19.56 -10.81 -0.21
CA ARG A 433 19.14 -9.82 -1.23
C ARG A 433 20.11 -9.77 -2.41
N LEU A 434 21.41 -9.70 -2.15
CA LEU A 434 22.42 -9.65 -3.20
C LEU A 434 22.43 -10.93 -4.06
N LEU A 435 22.26 -12.11 -3.43
CA LEU A 435 22.14 -13.38 -4.16
C LEU A 435 20.81 -13.52 -4.90
N MET A 436 19.71 -12.99 -4.37
CA MET A 436 18.42 -12.91 -5.06
C MET A 436 18.54 -12.06 -6.33
N ILE A 437 19.13 -10.87 -6.23
CA ILE A 437 19.40 -9.99 -7.39
C ILE A 437 20.27 -10.71 -8.41
N LEU A 438 21.36 -11.36 -7.97
CA LEU A 438 22.24 -12.11 -8.86
C LEU A 438 21.52 -13.29 -9.53
N ALA A 439 20.62 -13.98 -8.83
CA ALA A 439 19.82 -15.08 -9.37
C ALA A 439 18.78 -14.62 -10.40
N CYS A 440 18.23 -13.41 -10.22
CA CYS A 440 17.35 -12.79 -11.21
C CYS A 440 18.10 -12.42 -12.50
N ILE A 441 19.35 -11.96 -12.39
CA ILE A 441 20.17 -11.53 -13.54
C ILE A 441 20.81 -12.75 -14.25
N TYR A 442 21.35 -13.71 -13.49
CA TYR A 442 22.09 -14.87 -13.99
C TYR A 442 21.54 -16.19 -13.42
N PRO A 443 20.30 -16.58 -13.78
CA PRO A 443 19.64 -17.77 -13.22
C PRO A 443 20.43 -19.07 -13.44
N GLU A 444 21.20 -19.16 -14.53
CA GLU A 444 22.02 -20.32 -14.88
C GLU A 444 23.20 -20.55 -13.91
N LYS A 445 23.63 -19.51 -13.18
CA LYS A 445 24.70 -19.60 -12.17
C LYS A 445 24.25 -20.32 -10.91
N PHE A 446 22.94 -20.41 -10.70
CA PHE A 446 22.32 -21.01 -9.52
C PHE A 446 21.87 -22.46 -9.80
N GLU A 447 22.31 -23.07 -10.90
CA GLU A 447 22.01 -24.47 -11.22
C GLU A 447 23.11 -25.42 -10.73
N GLY A 448 22.69 -26.58 -10.19
CA GLY A 448 23.58 -27.64 -9.73
C GLY A 448 24.51 -27.24 -8.58
N GLU A 449 25.62 -27.97 -8.44
CA GLU A 449 26.58 -27.79 -7.34
C GLU A 449 27.24 -26.41 -7.31
N LYS A 450 27.40 -25.76 -8.48
CA LYS A 450 28.03 -24.43 -8.56
C LYS A 450 27.20 -23.36 -7.85
N GLY A 451 25.89 -23.37 -8.07
CA GLY A 451 24.95 -22.50 -7.37
C GLY A 451 24.97 -22.73 -5.87
N LEU A 452 24.91 -24.01 -5.46
CA LEU A 452 24.95 -24.41 -4.05
C LEU A 452 26.23 -23.92 -3.35
N ASN A 453 27.38 -24.06 -4.02
CA ASN A 453 28.65 -23.58 -3.49
C ASN A 453 28.71 -22.05 -3.34
N LEU A 454 28.09 -21.30 -4.27
CA LEU A 454 27.98 -19.84 -4.17
C LEU A 454 27.13 -19.41 -2.96
N MET A 455 25.99 -20.07 -2.74
CA MET A 455 25.13 -19.77 -1.58
C MET A 455 25.79 -20.18 -0.26
N ARG A 456 26.53 -21.29 -0.23
CA ARG A 456 27.34 -21.69 0.93
C ARG A 456 28.47 -20.71 1.22
N LEU A 457 29.13 -20.17 0.18
CA LEU A 457 30.15 -19.14 0.33
C LEU A 457 29.58 -17.88 0.99
N ALA A 458 28.35 -17.49 0.62
CA ALA A 458 27.62 -16.40 1.25
C ALA A 458 27.10 -16.74 2.67
N LYS A 459 27.34 -17.97 3.16
CA LYS A 459 26.89 -18.44 4.48
C LYS A 459 25.36 -18.35 4.66
N LEU A 460 24.59 -18.61 3.60
CA LEU A 460 23.13 -18.67 3.69
C LEU A 460 22.65 -19.90 4.48
N THR A 461 21.47 -19.80 5.11
CA THR A 461 20.76 -20.93 5.72
C THR A 461 20.07 -21.78 4.63
N GLU A 462 19.65 -22.99 4.96
CA GLU A 462 18.88 -23.84 4.03
C GLU A 462 17.55 -23.18 3.61
N GLU A 463 16.91 -22.45 4.53
CA GLU A 463 15.68 -21.69 4.25
C GLU A 463 15.94 -20.59 3.20
N ASP A 464 17.00 -19.81 3.39
CA ASP A 464 17.42 -18.78 2.44
C ASP A 464 17.81 -19.33 1.08
N MET A 465 18.50 -20.48 1.06
CA MET A 465 18.79 -21.16 -0.19
C MET A 465 17.49 -21.51 -0.91
N SER A 466 16.47 -22.00 -0.19
CA SER A 466 15.15 -22.25 -0.78
C SER A 466 14.52 -20.98 -1.35
N VAL A 467 14.62 -19.83 -0.66
CA VAL A 467 14.14 -18.54 -1.16
C VAL A 467 14.77 -18.19 -2.51
N VAL A 468 16.09 -18.28 -2.65
CA VAL A 468 16.81 -18.00 -3.91
C VAL A 468 16.35 -18.93 -5.04
N HIS A 469 16.14 -20.23 -4.75
CA HIS A 469 15.65 -21.16 -5.76
C HIS A 469 14.20 -20.88 -6.16
N ASN A 470 13.35 -20.53 -5.18
CA ASN A 470 11.92 -20.28 -5.39
C ASN A 470 11.65 -19.03 -6.23
N LEU A 471 12.61 -18.09 -6.35
CA LEU A 471 12.49 -16.96 -7.29
C LEU A 471 12.23 -17.39 -8.74
N ARG A 472 12.72 -18.57 -9.13
CA ARG A 472 12.44 -19.14 -10.46
C ARG A 472 10.96 -19.39 -10.71
N MET A 473 10.20 -19.64 -9.64
CA MET A 473 8.74 -19.83 -9.71
C MET A 473 8.04 -18.55 -10.17
N LEU A 474 8.64 -17.38 -9.91
CA LEU A 474 8.15 -16.09 -10.38
C LEU A 474 8.58 -15.76 -11.81
N GLY A 475 9.64 -16.33 -12.37
CA GLY A 475 10.25 -15.86 -13.63
C GLY A 475 9.93 -16.69 -14.87
N GLY A 476 9.42 -17.90 -14.64
CA GLY A 476 9.47 -18.98 -15.60
C GLY A 476 10.86 -19.62 -15.67
N GLN A 477 10.95 -20.81 -16.25
CA GLN A 477 12.23 -21.46 -16.49
C GLN A 477 13.07 -20.60 -17.46
N PRO A 478 14.40 -20.51 -17.26
CA PRO A 478 15.26 -19.83 -18.22
C PRO A 478 15.06 -20.49 -19.59
N VAL A 479 14.67 -19.68 -20.57
CA VAL A 479 14.64 -20.12 -21.96
C VAL A 479 16.09 -20.48 -22.29
N ALA A 480 16.38 -21.78 -22.43
CA ALA A 480 17.67 -22.23 -22.90
C ALA A 480 17.99 -21.41 -24.16
N LYS A 481 19.09 -20.65 -24.14
CA LYS A 481 19.53 -19.84 -25.28
C LYS A 481 19.71 -20.77 -26.49
N LYS A 482 18.65 -21.02 -27.25
CA LYS A 482 18.81 -21.33 -28.67
C LYS A 482 19.42 -20.07 -29.25
N SER A 483 20.62 -20.21 -29.79
CA SER A 483 21.30 -19.18 -30.55
C SER A 483 20.36 -18.69 -31.67
N MET A 484 19.56 -17.67 -31.38
CA MET A 484 18.83 -16.93 -32.39
C MET A 484 19.81 -15.91 -32.96
N THR A 485 20.60 -16.39 -33.93
CA THR A 485 21.11 -15.55 -35.00
C THR A 485 19.91 -15.03 -35.80
N SER A 486 19.25 -13.98 -35.31
CA SER A 486 18.40 -13.13 -36.13
C SER A 486 18.41 -11.73 -35.55
N ALA A 487 19.07 -10.84 -36.29
CA ALA A 487 19.23 -9.44 -35.98
C ALA A 487 17.88 -8.72 -35.89
N PHE A 488 17.56 -8.18 -34.71
CA PHE A 488 16.76 -6.96 -34.54
C PHE A 488 17.23 -6.27 -33.26
N GLY A 489 18.43 -5.69 -33.33
CA GLY A 489 18.86 -4.68 -32.37
C GLY A 489 18.33 -3.33 -32.83
N LEU A 490 17.39 -2.74 -32.08
CA LEU A 490 17.12 -1.31 -32.18
C LEU A 490 18.36 -0.58 -31.69
N LYS A 491 19.20 -0.15 -32.63
CA LYS A 491 20.33 0.74 -32.36
C LYS A 491 19.77 2.12 -32.05
N PHE A 492 19.83 2.54 -30.79
CA PHE A 492 19.81 3.95 -30.47
C PHE A 492 21.20 4.51 -30.80
N GLU A 493 21.31 5.30 -31.86
CA GLU A 493 22.52 6.09 -32.12
C GLU A 493 22.62 7.20 -31.07
N ILE A 494 23.41 6.96 -30.04
CA ILE A 494 23.88 8.01 -29.13
C ILE A 494 25.00 8.75 -29.87
N HIS A 495 24.69 9.91 -30.43
CA HIS A 495 25.72 10.85 -30.88
C HIS A 495 26.58 11.24 -29.67
N LYS A 496 27.82 10.73 -29.63
CA LYS A 496 28.83 11.12 -28.65
C LYS A 496 29.17 12.61 -28.84
N LEU A 497 28.83 13.44 -27.86
CA LEU A 497 29.45 14.75 -27.70
C LEU A 497 30.89 14.59 -27.18
N PRO A 498 31.84 15.47 -27.58
CA PRO A 498 33.26 15.35 -27.23
C PRO A 498 33.53 15.47 -25.72
N GLU A 499 34.60 14.80 -25.27
CA GLU A 499 34.97 14.51 -23.87
C GLU A 499 35.24 15.71 -22.95
N GLU A 500 35.27 16.95 -23.45
CA GLU A 500 35.57 18.14 -22.64
C GLU A 500 34.38 18.62 -21.78
N ALA A 501 33.15 18.17 -22.06
CA ALA A 501 31.96 18.53 -21.27
C ALA A 501 31.74 17.66 -20.02
N ARG A 502 32.41 16.51 -19.89
CA ARG A 502 32.18 15.53 -18.80
C ARG A 502 32.88 15.86 -17.48
N CYS A 503 33.74 16.88 -17.44
CA CYS A 503 34.53 17.22 -16.24
C CYS A 503 33.88 18.26 -15.30
N LYS A 504 32.65 18.73 -15.54
CA LYS A 504 32.00 19.72 -14.65
C LYS A 504 30.87 19.19 -13.76
N GLU A 505 30.41 17.95 -13.93
CA GLU A 505 29.32 17.38 -13.09
C GLU A 505 29.77 16.28 -12.12
N ARG A 506 31.07 15.97 -12.04
CA ARG A 506 31.62 15.01 -11.07
C ARG A 506 32.07 15.63 -9.74
N ALA A 507 31.75 16.90 -9.51
CA ALA A 507 32.06 17.60 -8.27
C ALA A 507 30.79 17.84 -7.42
N SER A 508 29.99 16.79 -7.25
CA SER A 508 28.92 16.72 -6.24
C SER A 508 28.37 15.28 -6.21
N TRP A 509 29.15 14.37 -5.62
CA TRP A 509 28.74 13.03 -5.19
C TRP A 509 29.30 12.80 -3.79
#